data_AF-A0A3S0PL40-F1
#
_entry.id   AF-A0A3S0PL40-F1
#
_cell.length_a   1.000
_cell.length_b   1.000
_cell.length_c   1.000
_cell.angle_alpha   90.00
_cell.angle_beta   90.00
_cell.angle_gamma   90.00
#
_symmetry.space_group_name_H-M   'P 1'
#
loop_
_entity.id
_entity.type
_entity.pdbx_description
1 polymer ?
#
loop_
_entity_poly.entity_id
_entity_poly.type
_entity_poly.pdbx_seq_one_letter_code
_entity_poly.pdbx_strand_id
1 'polypeptide(L)'
;MGFQERNACPAIVVVHPRIVRRTSHMPVSLLTAGIGGLLLSGCISRPIKPASQLQPPVSKVLQDRAAYLHQAFTIDALPRSVRNTLATDVSAPAFQRITVDTRIRTFKTGVAAPQNFASHTVYEDLGKGLIRAWSTTDSNGFNASSDFWLAYHNYVGLLSQRVAPTASAMPAMWGIEQFDRFQSGLSAENMIYSLQSGYLGRSSVPQPSQLACQLGRTYAGTTVNTAIAGSVRDMDCQVSNANGVVVEKRRYVYLEQYRFALVVHMQNASKEDNLEIVDFKVE
;
A
#
# COMPACT_ATOMS: atom_id res chain seq x y z
N MET A 1 -46.99 23.84 7.31
CA MET A 1 -46.99 24.06 5.85
C MET A 1 -45.71 23.43 5.31
N GLY A 2 -45.85 22.31 4.61
CA GLY A 2 -44.73 21.48 4.16
C GLY A 2 -44.15 21.96 2.83
N PHE A 3 -42.83 21.84 2.71
CA PHE A 3 -42.12 21.91 1.43
C PHE A 3 -41.50 20.54 1.18
N GLN A 4 -41.91 19.93 0.07
CA GLN A 4 -41.56 18.60 -0.38
C GLN A 4 -40.68 18.77 -1.62
N GLU A 5 -39.36 18.76 -1.46
CA GLU A 5 -38.43 18.75 -2.58
C GLU A 5 -38.17 17.34 -3.06
N ARG A 6 -38.48 17.12 -4.33
CA ARG A 6 -38.28 15.88 -5.08
C ARG A 6 -36.83 15.88 -5.59
N ASN A 7 -36.05 14.87 -5.21
CA ASN A 7 -34.78 14.59 -5.88
C ASN A 7 -34.98 13.46 -6.89
N ALA A 8 -34.80 13.82 -8.15
CA ALA A 8 -34.85 12.95 -9.32
C ALA A 8 -33.57 12.09 -9.40
N CYS A 9 -33.73 10.81 -9.76
CA CYS A 9 -32.64 9.92 -10.16
C CYS A 9 -32.03 10.37 -11.50
N PRO A 10 -30.71 10.44 -11.65
CA PRO A 10 -30.09 10.50 -12.97
C PRO A 10 -30.04 9.10 -13.59
N ALA A 11 -30.50 9.02 -14.84
CA ALA A 11 -30.48 7.83 -15.68
C ALA A 11 -29.05 7.42 -16.05
N ILE A 12 -28.76 6.12 -15.94
CA ILE A 12 -27.52 5.50 -16.41
C ILE A 12 -27.67 5.24 -17.92
N VAL A 13 -26.87 5.94 -18.72
CA VAL A 13 -26.73 5.67 -20.16
C VAL A 13 -25.78 4.50 -20.34
N VAL A 14 -26.32 3.35 -20.75
CA VAL A 14 -25.55 2.14 -21.07
C VAL A 14 -25.03 2.23 -22.51
N VAL A 15 -23.77 2.62 -22.68
CA VAL A 15 -23.09 2.53 -23.98
C VAL A 15 -22.58 1.10 -24.18
N HIS A 16 -23.15 0.39 -25.15
CA HIS A 16 -22.72 -0.95 -25.54
C HIS A 16 -21.42 -0.88 -26.36
N PRO A 17 -20.39 -1.68 -26.06
CA PRO A 17 -19.24 -1.82 -26.96
C PRO A 17 -19.62 -2.68 -28.18
N ARG A 18 -19.39 -2.12 -29.37
CA ARG A 18 -19.44 -2.85 -30.66
C ARG A 18 -18.33 -3.91 -30.69
N ILE A 19 -18.72 -5.17 -30.74
CA ILE A 19 -17.85 -6.31 -31.01
C ILE A 19 -17.48 -6.31 -32.49
N VAL A 20 -16.22 -6.02 -32.82
CA VAL A 20 -15.66 -6.25 -34.16
C VAL A 20 -15.11 -7.68 -34.20
N ARG A 21 -15.86 -8.60 -34.84
CA ARG A 21 -15.38 -9.95 -35.17
C ARG A 21 -14.37 -9.85 -36.31
N ARG A 22 -13.11 -10.17 -36.05
CA ARG A 22 -12.12 -10.47 -37.09
C ARG A 22 -12.11 -11.99 -37.31
N THR A 23 -12.71 -12.41 -38.41
CA THR A 23 -12.57 -13.76 -38.98
C THR A 23 -11.17 -13.90 -39.57
N SER A 24 -10.39 -14.84 -39.04
CA SER A 24 -9.14 -15.28 -39.66
C SER A 24 -9.26 -16.77 -39.92
N HIS A 25 -9.41 -17.12 -41.19
CA HIS A 25 -9.28 -18.48 -41.70
C HIS A 25 -7.82 -18.92 -41.58
N MET A 26 -7.59 -20.12 -41.08
CA MET A 26 -6.35 -20.86 -41.35
C MET A 26 -6.65 -22.33 -41.66
N PRO A 27 -5.86 -22.94 -42.56
CA PRO A 27 -6.20 -24.20 -43.20
C PRO A 27 -5.86 -25.43 -42.34
N VAL A 28 -6.63 -26.47 -42.62
CA VAL A 28 -6.40 -27.88 -42.26
C VAL A 28 -5.07 -28.35 -42.85
N SER A 29 -4.25 -29.03 -42.03
CA SER A 29 -3.18 -29.89 -42.50
C SER A 29 -3.11 -31.15 -41.65
N LEU A 30 -3.01 -32.26 -42.37
CA LEU A 30 -3.05 -33.66 -41.95
C LEU A 30 -1.63 -34.19 -41.71
N LEU A 31 -1.53 -35.31 -40.98
CA LEU A 31 -0.37 -36.22 -40.80
C LEU A 31 0.75 -35.65 -39.90
N THR A 32 1.38 -36.40 -38.99
CA THR A 32 1.78 -37.82 -39.04
C THR A 32 1.98 -38.36 -37.62
N ALA A 33 1.75 -39.65 -37.43
CA ALA A 33 2.03 -40.40 -36.21
C ALA A 33 3.55 -40.50 -35.95
N GLY A 34 3.96 -40.25 -34.71
CA GLY A 34 5.31 -40.48 -34.20
C GLY A 34 5.24 -40.87 -32.73
N ILE A 35 5.33 -42.18 -32.46
CA ILE A 35 5.40 -42.75 -31.13
C ILE A 35 6.85 -42.58 -30.66
N GLY A 36 7.08 -41.59 -29.77
CA GLY A 36 8.35 -41.35 -29.12
C GLY A 36 8.15 -41.29 -27.61
N GLY A 37 8.62 -42.33 -26.92
CA GLY A 37 8.56 -42.43 -25.46
C GLY A 37 9.41 -41.35 -24.80
N LEU A 38 8.75 -40.42 -24.12
CA LEU A 38 9.36 -39.47 -23.19
C LEU A 38 9.02 -39.90 -21.77
N LEU A 39 10.06 -40.24 -21.02
CA LEU A 39 10.04 -40.48 -19.59
C LEU A 39 9.49 -39.21 -18.90
N LEU A 40 8.23 -39.28 -18.48
CA LEU A 40 7.59 -38.27 -17.64
C LEU A 40 8.24 -38.31 -16.24
N SER A 41 9.33 -37.58 -16.08
CA SER A 41 9.79 -37.14 -14.76
C SER A 41 8.71 -36.24 -14.19
N GLY A 42 7.82 -36.82 -13.38
CA GLY A 42 6.76 -36.11 -12.69
C GLY A 42 7.35 -35.02 -11.80
N CYS A 43 7.28 -33.78 -12.25
CA CYS A 43 7.30 -32.63 -11.35
C CYS A 43 6.12 -32.81 -10.41
N ILE A 44 6.38 -33.31 -9.21
CA ILE A 44 5.44 -33.24 -8.09
C ILE A 44 5.28 -31.75 -7.81
N SER A 45 4.32 -31.13 -8.48
CA SER A 45 3.78 -29.84 -8.10
C SER A 45 3.31 -30.01 -6.67
N ARG A 46 4.10 -29.49 -5.72
CA ARG A 46 3.68 -29.41 -4.32
C ARG A 46 2.28 -28.80 -4.33
N PRO A 47 1.27 -29.45 -3.71
CA PRO A 47 -0.05 -28.86 -3.63
C PRO A 47 0.11 -27.47 -3.01
N ILE A 48 -0.26 -26.44 -3.76
CA ILE A 48 -0.48 -25.11 -3.23
C ILE A 48 -1.59 -25.34 -2.20
N LYS A 49 -1.22 -25.39 -0.92
CA LYS A 49 -2.21 -25.45 0.15
C LYS A 49 -3.17 -24.28 -0.10
N PRO A 50 -4.47 -24.51 -0.30
CA PRO A 50 -5.41 -23.41 -0.33
C PRO A 50 -5.22 -22.65 0.97
N ALA A 51 -5.04 -21.33 0.86
CA ALA A 51 -4.89 -20.42 1.99
C ALA A 51 -6.21 -20.31 2.76
N SER A 52 -6.64 -21.42 3.38
CA SER A 52 -7.53 -21.43 4.53
C SER A 52 -6.64 -21.61 5.77
N GLN A 53 -5.66 -20.73 5.92
CA GLN A 53 -5.12 -20.48 7.26
C GLN A 53 -6.20 -19.64 7.94
N LEU A 54 -6.86 -20.23 8.94
CA LEU A 54 -7.69 -19.49 9.87
C LEU A 54 -6.90 -18.26 10.30
N GLN A 55 -7.36 -17.07 9.91
CA GLN A 55 -6.70 -15.84 10.33
C GLN A 55 -6.69 -15.81 11.87
N PRO A 56 -5.60 -15.37 12.51
CA PRO A 56 -5.55 -15.31 13.96
C PRO A 56 -6.69 -14.42 14.49
N PRO A 57 -7.24 -14.73 15.67
CA PRO A 57 -8.22 -13.85 16.31
C PRO A 57 -7.68 -12.43 16.46
N VAL A 58 -8.52 -11.42 16.22
CA VAL A 58 -8.14 -10.00 16.30
C VAL A 58 -7.53 -9.68 17.66
N SER A 59 -8.11 -10.18 18.76
CA SER A 59 -7.60 -9.98 20.11
C SER A 59 -6.15 -10.44 20.27
N LYS A 60 -5.79 -11.59 19.69
CA LYS A 60 -4.41 -12.12 19.72
C LYS A 60 -3.45 -11.23 18.94
N VAL A 61 -3.87 -10.78 17.75
CA VAL A 61 -3.09 -9.84 16.92
C VAL A 61 -2.84 -8.52 17.65
N LEU A 62 -3.86 -7.98 18.31
CA LEU A 62 -3.75 -6.72 19.05
C LEU A 62 -3.00 -6.86 20.37
N GLN A 63 -2.92 -8.06 20.94
CA GLN A 63 -2.11 -8.32 22.14
C GLN A 63 -0.61 -8.40 21.79
N ASP A 64 -0.28 -8.98 20.62
CA ASP A 64 1.10 -9.14 20.16
C ASP A 64 1.26 -8.69 18.70
N ARG A 65 1.25 -7.36 18.52
CA ARG A 65 1.37 -6.70 17.21
C ARG A 65 2.69 -7.03 16.53
N ALA A 66 3.78 -7.09 17.32
CA ALA A 66 5.10 -7.38 16.80
C ALA A 66 5.16 -8.80 16.22
N ALA A 67 4.73 -9.82 16.97
CA ALA A 67 4.70 -11.18 16.45
C ALA A 67 3.84 -11.31 15.18
N TYR A 68 2.68 -10.64 15.15
CA TYR A 68 1.84 -10.63 13.96
C TYR A 68 2.55 -9.97 12.76
N LEU A 69 3.16 -8.80 12.97
CA LEU A 69 3.88 -8.09 11.92
C LEU A 69 5.03 -8.94 11.37
N HIS A 70 5.82 -9.58 12.23
CA HIS A 70 6.93 -10.45 11.82
C HIS A 70 6.47 -11.71 11.06
N GLN A 71 5.25 -12.18 11.32
CA GLN A 71 4.70 -13.36 10.63
C GLN A 71 4.09 -13.00 9.27
N ALA A 72 3.33 -11.89 9.21
CA ALA A 72 2.45 -11.59 8.07
C ALA A 72 3.03 -10.55 7.10
N PHE A 73 3.96 -9.71 7.53
CA PHE A 73 4.51 -8.60 6.75
C PHE A 73 6.01 -8.80 6.48
N THR A 74 6.30 -9.83 5.69
CA THR A 74 7.66 -10.20 5.28
C THR A 74 7.82 -10.11 3.77
N ILE A 75 9.06 -10.09 3.28
CA ILE A 75 9.33 -10.16 1.84
C ILE A 75 8.68 -11.41 1.22
N ASP A 76 8.71 -12.55 1.93
CA ASP A 76 8.18 -13.82 1.43
C ASP A 76 6.66 -13.84 1.30
N ALA A 77 5.96 -12.98 2.04
CA ALA A 77 4.50 -12.80 1.93
C ALA A 77 4.09 -12.09 0.63
N LEU A 78 5.02 -11.43 -0.07
CA LEU A 78 4.75 -10.77 -1.34
C LEU A 78 4.66 -11.78 -2.50
N PRO A 79 3.85 -11.51 -3.54
CA PRO A 79 3.87 -12.29 -4.78
C PRO A 79 5.27 -12.37 -5.41
N ARG A 80 5.58 -13.50 -6.06
CA ARG A 80 6.92 -13.76 -6.61
C ARG A 80 7.36 -12.70 -7.62
N SER A 81 6.45 -12.23 -8.47
CA SER A 81 6.65 -11.11 -9.39
C SER A 81 7.20 -9.87 -8.67
N VAL A 82 6.53 -9.47 -7.59
CA VAL A 82 6.91 -8.33 -6.75
C VAL A 82 8.28 -8.53 -6.10
N ARG A 83 8.51 -9.70 -5.48
CA ARG A 83 9.82 -10.01 -4.85
C ARG A 83 10.98 -9.90 -5.84
N ASN A 84 10.81 -10.43 -7.05
CA ASN A 84 11.84 -10.37 -8.09
C ASN A 84 12.14 -8.94 -8.51
N THR A 85 11.12 -8.09 -8.65
CA THR A 85 11.30 -6.66 -8.97
C THR A 85 12.10 -5.95 -7.88
N LEU A 86 11.75 -6.17 -6.61
CA LEU A 86 12.40 -5.50 -5.47
C LEU A 86 13.83 -5.99 -5.22
N ALA A 87 14.16 -7.21 -5.61
CA ALA A 87 15.51 -7.77 -5.44
C ALA A 87 16.60 -7.01 -6.20
N THR A 88 16.23 -6.15 -7.15
CA THR A 88 17.15 -5.33 -7.95
C THR A 88 17.69 -4.12 -7.20
N ASP A 89 17.08 -3.75 -6.07
CA ASP A 89 17.57 -2.64 -5.25
C ASP A 89 18.50 -3.13 -4.13
N VAL A 90 19.63 -2.45 -4.00
CA VAL A 90 20.66 -2.67 -2.96
C VAL A 90 20.68 -1.54 -1.93
N SER A 91 19.78 -0.56 -2.05
CA SER A 91 19.72 0.56 -1.12
C SER A 91 19.16 0.10 0.23
N ALA A 92 19.96 0.17 1.29
CA ALA A 92 19.50 -0.07 2.66
C ALA A 92 19.24 1.28 3.36
N PRO A 93 18.10 1.43 4.06
CA PRO A 93 17.95 2.43 5.10
C PRO A 93 19.06 2.34 6.16
N ALA A 94 19.31 3.43 6.87
CA ALA A 94 20.36 3.52 7.89
C ALA A 94 19.76 3.58 9.31
N PHE A 95 18.83 2.67 9.62
CA PHE A 95 18.25 2.52 10.95
C PHE A 95 17.82 1.07 11.16
N GLN A 96 17.77 0.61 12.42
CA GLN A 96 17.13 -0.66 12.73
C GLN A 96 15.65 -0.45 13.03
N ARG A 97 15.35 0.57 13.82
CA ARG A 97 13.99 0.91 14.23
C ARG A 97 13.80 2.42 14.31
N ILE A 98 12.64 2.89 13.85
CA ILE A 98 12.17 4.26 14.07
C ILE A 98 10.83 4.20 14.79
N THR A 99 10.67 5.03 15.82
CA THR A 99 9.39 5.23 16.51
C THR A 99 8.96 6.68 16.31
N VAL A 100 7.70 6.89 15.93
CA VAL A 100 7.13 8.20 15.66
C VAL A 100 5.79 8.34 16.34
N ASP A 101 5.65 9.39 17.14
CA ASP A 101 4.36 9.83 17.64
C ASP A 101 3.88 11.03 16.83
N THR A 102 2.63 10.98 16.37
CA THR A 102 2.03 12.08 15.61
C THR A 102 0.70 12.54 16.20
N ARG A 103 0.39 13.82 16.00
CA ARG A 103 -0.96 14.36 16.12
C ARG A 103 -1.57 14.47 14.74
N ILE A 104 -2.80 13.97 14.59
CA ILE A 104 -3.50 13.94 13.32
C ILE A 104 -4.73 14.83 13.44
N ARG A 105 -4.87 15.78 12.51
CA ARG A 105 -6.09 16.57 12.32
C ARG A 105 -6.78 16.13 11.05
N THR A 106 -7.95 15.53 11.21
CA THR A 106 -8.77 15.00 10.11
C THR A 106 -9.95 15.90 9.83
N PHE A 107 -10.03 16.41 8.60
CA PHE A 107 -11.15 17.17 8.06
C PHE A 107 -11.96 16.24 7.15
N LYS A 108 -13.17 15.87 7.55
CA LYS A 108 -14.04 14.99 6.75
C LYS A 108 -15.05 15.81 5.96
N THR A 109 -15.29 15.41 4.72
CA THR A 109 -16.34 16.01 3.88
C THR A 109 -17.69 15.91 4.59
N GLY A 110 -18.40 17.03 4.70
CA GLY A 110 -19.72 17.10 5.33
C GLY A 110 -19.72 17.13 6.87
N VAL A 111 -18.54 17.21 7.52
CA VAL A 111 -18.41 17.38 8.97
C VAL A 111 -17.89 18.78 9.29
N ALA A 112 -18.60 19.51 10.15
CA ALA A 112 -18.32 20.93 10.42
C ALA A 112 -17.02 21.18 11.20
N ALA A 113 -16.58 20.24 12.02
CA ALA A 113 -15.40 20.38 12.88
C ALA A 113 -14.36 19.28 12.58
N PRO A 114 -13.05 19.61 12.63
CA PRO A 114 -12.01 18.60 12.50
C PRO A 114 -12.01 17.63 13.67
N GLN A 115 -11.66 16.38 13.39
CA GLN A 115 -11.40 15.35 14.40
C GLN A 115 -9.91 15.32 14.71
N ASN A 116 -9.56 15.12 15.97
CA ASN A 116 -8.17 15.01 16.41
C ASN A 116 -7.89 13.58 16.83
N PHE A 117 -6.75 13.06 16.40
CA PHE A 117 -6.24 11.75 16.80
C PHE A 117 -4.77 11.87 17.22
N ALA A 118 -4.30 10.88 17.96
CA ALA A 118 -2.88 10.65 18.16
C ALA A 118 -2.52 9.32 17.49
N SER A 119 -1.31 9.19 16.96
CA SER A 119 -0.81 7.91 16.50
C SER A 119 0.55 7.59 17.08
N HIS A 120 0.75 6.33 17.44
CA HIS A 120 2.06 5.77 17.75
C HIS A 120 2.44 4.79 16.64
N THR A 121 3.57 5.02 15.97
CA THR A 121 4.01 4.19 14.85
C THR A 121 5.42 3.67 15.06
N VAL A 122 5.61 2.39 14.78
CA VAL A 122 6.90 1.71 14.83
C VAL A 122 7.24 1.22 13.42
N TYR A 123 8.41 1.62 12.94
CA TYR A 123 9.00 1.21 11.68
C TYR A 123 10.24 0.36 11.94
N GLU A 124 10.40 -0.71 11.16
CA GLU A 124 11.55 -1.59 11.22
C GLU A 124 12.10 -1.81 9.81
N ASP A 125 13.40 -1.59 9.67
CA ASP A 125 14.10 -1.84 8.42
C ASP A 125 14.34 -3.34 8.23
N LEU A 126 14.00 -3.85 7.04
CA LEU A 126 14.26 -5.22 6.61
C LEU A 126 15.42 -5.28 5.58
N GLY A 127 16.04 -4.14 5.30
CA GLY A 127 17.05 -3.97 4.26
C GLY A 127 16.43 -3.84 2.87
N LYS A 128 17.25 -3.43 1.88
CA LYS A 128 16.84 -3.28 0.47
C LYS A 128 15.62 -2.37 0.28
N GLY A 129 15.53 -1.32 1.08
CA GLY A 129 14.45 -0.35 1.07
C GLY A 129 13.12 -0.88 1.64
N LEU A 130 13.07 -2.11 2.16
CA LEU A 130 11.86 -2.68 2.72
C LEU A 130 11.67 -2.26 4.17
N ILE A 131 10.53 -1.68 4.45
CA ILE A 131 10.16 -1.20 5.78
C ILE A 131 8.84 -1.84 6.14
N ARG A 132 8.82 -2.57 7.25
CA ARG A 132 7.58 -3.03 7.87
C ARG A 132 7.23 -2.11 9.02
N ALA A 133 5.95 -1.94 9.28
CA ALA A 133 5.50 -1.07 10.34
C ALA A 133 4.13 -1.45 10.87
N TRP A 134 3.87 -1.01 12.09
CA TRP A 134 2.53 -0.98 12.65
C TRP A 134 2.28 0.37 13.31
N SER A 135 1.02 0.77 13.35
CA SER A 135 0.55 1.99 14.01
C SER A 135 -0.71 1.74 14.82
N THR A 136 -0.84 2.42 15.94
CA THR A 136 -2.11 2.57 16.66
C THR A 136 -2.56 4.01 16.54
N THR A 137 -3.81 4.21 16.10
CA THR A 137 -4.45 5.53 16.08
C THR A 137 -5.47 5.59 17.21
N ASP A 138 -5.31 6.56 18.09
CA ASP A 138 -6.16 6.77 19.25
C ASP A 138 -7.05 8.01 19.07
N SER A 139 -8.29 7.90 19.54
CA SER A 139 -9.28 8.99 19.63
C SER A 139 -9.77 9.10 21.06
N ASN A 140 -9.62 10.27 21.67
CA ASN A 140 -10.02 10.52 23.06
C ASN A 140 -9.45 9.48 24.06
N GLY A 141 -8.21 9.03 23.85
CA GLY A 141 -7.52 8.06 24.71
C GLY A 141 -7.90 6.59 24.46
N PHE A 142 -8.76 6.30 23.48
CA PHE A 142 -9.12 4.94 23.10
C PHE A 142 -8.61 4.61 21.69
N ASN A 143 -8.12 3.38 21.52
CA ASN A 143 -7.70 2.88 20.21
C ASN A 143 -8.90 2.86 19.25
N ALA A 144 -8.76 3.60 18.15
CA ALA A 144 -9.72 3.67 17.07
C ALA A 144 -9.38 2.68 15.95
N SER A 145 -8.09 2.53 15.62
CA SER A 145 -7.61 1.54 14.66
C SER A 145 -6.16 1.15 14.91
N SER A 146 -5.81 -0.05 14.45
CA SER A 146 -4.42 -0.47 14.28
C SER A 146 -4.16 -0.79 12.82
N ASP A 147 -3.05 -0.27 12.30
CA ASP A 147 -2.63 -0.42 10.92
C ASP A 147 -1.33 -1.22 10.89
N PHE A 148 -1.21 -2.13 9.94
CA PHE A 148 0.00 -2.93 9.70
C PHE A 148 0.35 -2.82 8.21
N TRP A 149 1.62 -2.61 7.89
CA TRP A 149 2.03 -2.53 6.50
C TRP A 149 3.47 -2.96 6.25
N LEU A 150 3.72 -3.31 4.99
CA LEU A 150 5.04 -3.46 4.40
C LEU A 150 5.11 -2.47 3.25
N ALA A 151 6.18 -1.68 3.17
CA ALA A 151 6.35 -0.66 2.16
C ALA A 151 7.80 -0.59 1.67
N TYR A 152 7.97 -0.10 0.45
CA TYR A 152 9.27 0.25 -0.09
C TYR A 152 9.53 1.75 0.18
N HIS A 153 10.60 2.03 0.94
CA HIS A 153 11.01 3.32 1.49
C HIS A 153 9.91 4.09 2.24
N ASN A 154 8.85 3.37 2.65
CA ASN A 154 7.63 3.89 3.28
C ASN A 154 6.82 4.89 2.44
N TYR A 155 7.00 4.92 1.12
CA TYR A 155 6.13 5.69 0.21
C TYR A 155 5.46 4.84 -0.88
N VAL A 156 5.96 3.63 -1.17
CA VAL A 156 5.25 2.63 -1.99
C VAL A 156 4.71 1.52 -1.09
N GLY A 157 3.42 1.52 -0.80
CA GLY A 157 2.79 0.47 0.01
C GLY A 157 2.73 -0.86 -0.74
N LEU A 158 3.30 -1.92 -0.16
CA LEU A 158 3.37 -3.26 -0.76
C LEU A 158 2.30 -4.19 -0.19
N LEU A 159 2.10 -4.17 1.13
CA LEU A 159 1.04 -4.87 1.85
C LEU A 159 0.45 -3.92 2.87
N SER A 160 -0.85 -3.97 3.10
CA SER A 160 -1.48 -3.26 4.21
C SER A 160 -2.70 -3.98 4.75
N GLN A 161 -2.97 -3.75 6.03
CA GLN A 161 -4.17 -4.21 6.70
C GLN A 161 -4.49 -3.28 7.87
N ARG A 162 -5.72 -2.80 7.92
CA ARG A 162 -6.24 -1.96 9.01
C ARG A 162 -7.30 -2.72 9.78
N VAL A 163 -7.18 -2.80 11.09
CA VAL A 163 -8.13 -3.49 11.97
C VAL A 163 -8.68 -2.53 13.02
N ALA A 164 -9.99 -2.57 13.23
CA ALA A 164 -10.63 -1.90 14.36
C ALA A 164 -10.57 -2.80 15.61
N PRO A 165 -10.40 -2.25 16.82
CA PRO A 165 -10.36 -3.08 18.04
C PRO A 165 -11.63 -3.91 18.28
N THR A 166 -12.76 -3.48 17.72
CA THR A 166 -14.06 -4.14 17.81
C THR A 166 -14.32 -5.15 16.70
N ALA A 167 -13.38 -5.35 15.78
CA ALA A 167 -13.55 -6.28 14.67
C ALA A 167 -13.62 -7.73 15.19
N SER A 168 -14.60 -8.50 14.72
CA SER A 168 -14.76 -9.91 15.06
C SER A 168 -13.82 -10.84 14.30
N ALA A 169 -13.27 -10.37 13.17
CA ALA A 169 -12.33 -11.10 12.33
C ALA A 169 -11.31 -10.14 11.71
N MET A 170 -10.15 -10.67 11.34
CA MET A 170 -9.16 -9.89 10.62
C MET A 170 -9.70 -9.52 9.22
N PRO A 171 -9.49 -8.28 8.75
CA PRO A 171 -9.89 -7.91 7.40
C PRO A 171 -9.03 -8.63 6.36
N ALA A 172 -9.43 -8.58 5.10
CA ALA A 172 -8.56 -9.04 4.02
C ALA A 172 -7.31 -8.15 3.91
N MET A 173 -6.16 -8.76 3.63
CA MET A 173 -4.93 -8.03 3.38
C MET A 173 -4.96 -7.45 1.97
N TRP A 174 -4.75 -6.14 1.85
CA TRP A 174 -4.52 -5.50 0.56
C TRP A 174 -3.04 -5.61 0.20
N GLY A 175 -2.72 -5.78 -1.08
CA GLY A 175 -1.34 -5.82 -1.52
C GLY A 175 -1.14 -5.57 -3.01
N ILE A 176 0.10 -5.30 -3.38
CA ILE A 176 0.56 -5.26 -4.77
C ILE A 176 0.75 -6.70 -5.26
N GLU A 177 0.19 -6.99 -6.43
CA GLU A 177 0.31 -8.26 -7.12
C GLU A 177 1.40 -8.24 -8.18
N GLN A 178 1.62 -7.08 -8.81
CA GLN A 178 2.61 -6.89 -9.85
C GLN A 178 3.00 -5.42 -9.99
N PHE A 179 4.26 -5.18 -10.37
CA PHE A 179 4.70 -3.90 -10.93
C PHE A 179 4.76 -4.00 -12.45
N ASP A 180 4.04 -3.13 -13.15
CA ASP A 180 4.16 -2.96 -14.60
C ASP A 180 5.28 -1.97 -14.94
N ARG A 181 5.55 -1.03 -14.02
CA ARG A 181 6.71 -0.13 -14.06
C ARG A 181 7.21 0.09 -12.64
N PHE A 182 8.51 -0.12 -12.45
CA PHE A 182 9.19 0.09 -11.18
C PHE A 182 10.44 0.94 -11.40
N GLN A 183 10.73 1.83 -10.46
CA GLN A 183 11.95 2.64 -10.42
C GLN A 183 12.58 2.44 -9.05
N SER A 184 13.83 1.98 -9.02
CA SER A 184 14.54 1.77 -7.77
C SER A 184 15.03 3.10 -7.19
N GLY A 185 14.90 3.22 -5.87
CA GLY A 185 15.32 4.34 -5.04
C GLY A 185 14.77 5.69 -5.46
N LEU A 186 15.38 6.75 -4.93
CA LEU A 186 15.22 8.11 -5.44
C LEU A 186 16.15 8.33 -6.65
N SER A 187 15.92 7.61 -7.74
CA SER A 187 16.76 7.71 -8.95
C SER A 187 16.46 8.95 -9.80
N ALA A 188 15.38 9.67 -9.52
CA ALA A 188 14.96 10.86 -10.24
C ALA A 188 14.14 11.81 -9.35
N GLU A 189 14.08 13.09 -9.75
CA GLU A 189 13.18 14.06 -9.12
C GLU A 189 11.70 13.69 -9.31
N ASN A 190 11.38 13.00 -10.39
CA ASN A 190 10.04 12.50 -10.70
C ASN A 190 10.07 10.98 -10.79
N MET A 191 9.31 10.33 -9.92
CA MET A 191 9.19 8.87 -9.87
C MET A 191 7.79 8.43 -10.26
N ILE A 192 7.70 7.39 -11.07
CA ILE A 192 6.42 6.82 -11.52
C ILE A 192 6.46 5.30 -11.38
N TYR A 193 5.53 4.78 -10.60
CA TYR A 193 5.28 3.37 -10.39
C TYR A 193 3.92 3.03 -11.00
N SER A 194 3.88 2.03 -11.87
CA SER A 194 2.63 1.45 -12.37
C SER A 194 2.48 0.08 -11.76
N LEU A 195 1.35 -0.17 -11.10
CA LEU A 195 1.17 -1.35 -10.25
C LEU A 195 -0.24 -1.91 -10.36
N GLN A 196 -0.36 -3.22 -10.15
CA GLN A 196 -1.62 -3.93 -10.01
C GLN A 196 -1.77 -4.33 -8.54
N SER A 197 -2.93 -4.03 -7.96
CA SER A 197 -3.18 -4.28 -6.54
C SER A 197 -4.56 -4.85 -6.29
N GLY A 198 -4.71 -5.54 -5.17
CA GLY A 198 -5.94 -6.26 -4.83
C GLY A 198 -5.93 -6.79 -3.41
N TYR A 199 -7.01 -7.50 -3.06
CA TYR A 199 -7.06 -8.23 -1.79
C TYR A 199 -6.46 -9.62 -1.97
N LEU A 200 -5.34 -9.87 -1.31
CA LEU A 200 -4.62 -11.13 -1.43
C LEU A 200 -5.47 -12.32 -0.95
N GLY A 201 -5.35 -13.44 -1.66
CA GLY A 201 -6.10 -14.66 -1.36
C GLY A 201 -7.58 -14.61 -1.73
N ARG A 202 -8.06 -13.51 -2.34
CA ARG A 202 -9.41 -13.42 -2.91
C ARG A 202 -9.33 -13.49 -4.43
N SER A 203 -10.30 -14.16 -5.05
CA SER A 203 -10.48 -14.10 -6.50
C SER A 203 -11.08 -12.73 -6.86
N SER A 204 -10.22 -11.74 -6.99
CA SER A 204 -10.58 -10.41 -7.48
C SER A 204 -9.68 -10.06 -8.65
N VAL A 205 -10.24 -9.35 -9.64
CA VAL A 205 -9.45 -8.78 -10.73
C VAL A 205 -8.52 -7.72 -10.14
N PRO A 206 -7.18 -7.86 -10.29
CA PRO A 206 -6.24 -6.84 -9.82
C PRO A 206 -6.57 -5.49 -10.47
N GLN A 207 -6.56 -4.44 -9.67
CA GLN A 207 -6.87 -3.10 -10.12
C GLN A 207 -5.59 -2.36 -10.48
N PRO A 208 -5.43 -1.90 -11.74
CA PRO A 208 -4.28 -1.11 -12.12
C PRO A 208 -4.39 0.28 -11.48
N SER A 209 -3.25 0.78 -11.02
CA SER A 209 -3.09 2.12 -10.48
C SER A 209 -1.69 2.64 -10.74
N GLN A 210 -1.52 3.94 -10.55
CA GLN A 210 -0.25 4.61 -10.70
C GLN A 210 0.05 5.42 -9.44
N LEU A 211 1.26 5.31 -8.93
CA LEU A 211 1.83 6.20 -7.92
C LEU A 211 2.87 7.09 -8.62
N ALA A 212 2.61 8.39 -8.64
CA ALA A 212 3.56 9.38 -9.14
C ALA A 212 4.03 10.25 -7.98
N CYS A 213 5.34 10.39 -7.80
CA CYS A 213 5.95 11.18 -6.73
C CYS A 213 6.93 12.20 -7.31
N GLN A 214 6.92 13.40 -6.77
CA GLN A 214 7.83 14.48 -7.12
C GLN A 214 8.59 14.93 -5.88
N LEU A 215 9.91 15.00 -6.00
CA LEU A 215 10.79 15.56 -4.98
C LEU A 215 10.79 17.09 -5.07
N GLY A 216 10.77 17.73 -3.91
CA GLY A 216 10.75 19.17 -3.75
C GLY A 216 12.02 19.72 -3.11
N ARG A 217 11.85 20.79 -2.34
CA ARG A 217 12.94 21.50 -1.66
C ARG A 217 13.60 20.61 -0.58
N THR A 218 14.90 20.85 -0.39
CA THR A 218 15.69 20.23 0.69
C THR A 218 15.87 21.23 1.83
N TYR A 219 15.77 20.79 3.08
CA TYR A 219 15.94 21.62 4.29
C TYR A 219 16.39 20.76 5.48
N ALA A 220 16.74 21.40 6.61
CA ALA A 220 17.18 20.69 7.80
C ALA A 220 16.02 19.90 8.45
N GLY A 221 16.28 18.66 8.87
CA GLY A 221 15.32 17.81 9.56
C GLY A 221 14.81 18.42 10.87
N THR A 222 15.64 19.22 11.53
CA THR A 222 15.28 19.96 12.75
C THR A 222 14.14 20.96 12.55
N THR A 223 13.85 21.37 11.31
CA THR A 223 12.68 22.19 10.96
C THR A 223 11.37 21.40 11.06
N VAL A 224 11.43 20.08 10.88
CA VAL A 224 10.28 19.17 11.01
C VAL A 224 10.09 18.76 12.47
N ASN A 225 11.16 18.29 13.10
CA ASN A 225 11.22 17.94 14.52
C ASN A 225 12.68 17.99 14.96
N THR A 226 12.97 18.52 16.15
CA THR A 226 14.35 18.71 16.64
C THR A 226 15.15 17.43 16.78
N ALA A 227 14.50 16.27 16.91
CA ALA A 227 15.15 14.96 16.98
C ALA A 227 15.51 14.37 15.59
N ILE A 228 15.01 14.96 14.50
CA ILE A 228 15.32 14.52 13.14
C ILE A 228 16.64 15.14 12.70
N ALA A 229 17.69 14.33 12.71
CA ALA A 229 19.00 14.71 12.20
C ALA A 229 19.05 14.73 10.66
N GLY A 230 20.05 15.45 10.13
CA GLY A 230 20.36 15.47 8.71
C GLY A 230 19.44 16.37 7.88
N SER A 231 19.50 16.17 6.56
CA SER A 231 18.64 16.87 5.60
C SER A 231 17.38 16.06 5.30
N VAL A 232 16.30 16.77 5.03
CA VAL A 232 15.04 16.20 4.56
C VAL A 232 14.64 16.85 3.25
N ARG A 233 13.80 16.17 2.47
CA ARG A 233 13.24 16.70 1.22
C ARG A 233 11.73 16.56 1.22
N ASP A 234 11.03 17.59 0.75
CA ASP A 234 9.60 17.46 0.48
C ASP A 234 9.38 16.42 -0.63
N MET A 235 8.35 15.59 -0.50
CA MET A 235 7.96 14.65 -1.55
C MET A 235 6.43 14.62 -1.67
N ASP A 236 5.92 15.11 -2.79
CA ASP A 236 4.49 15.10 -3.09
C ASP A 236 4.17 13.90 -3.98
N CYS A 237 3.27 13.04 -3.54
CA CYS A 237 2.84 11.86 -4.26
C CYS A 237 1.34 11.92 -4.55
N GLN A 238 0.94 11.32 -5.67
CA GLN A 238 -0.45 11.13 -6.05
C GLN A 238 -0.69 9.70 -6.52
N VAL A 239 -1.84 9.14 -6.13
CA VAL A 239 -2.32 7.84 -6.58
C VAL A 239 -3.46 8.05 -7.55
N SER A 240 -3.34 7.48 -8.74
CA SER A 240 -4.36 7.50 -9.79
C SER A 240 -4.89 6.09 -10.07
N ASN A 241 -6.19 5.99 -10.33
CA ASN A 241 -6.80 4.71 -10.73
C ASN A 241 -6.56 4.40 -12.22
N ALA A 242 -7.12 3.29 -12.70
CA ALA A 242 -7.06 2.83 -14.09
C ALA A 242 -7.47 3.87 -15.15
N ASN A 243 -8.34 4.82 -14.77
CA ASN A 243 -8.86 5.86 -15.66
C ASN A 243 -8.04 7.16 -15.59
N GLY A 244 -6.91 7.15 -14.87
CA GLY A 244 -6.07 8.34 -14.66
C GLY A 244 -6.64 9.34 -13.66
N VAL A 245 -7.73 9.01 -12.96
CA VAL A 245 -8.32 9.89 -11.94
C VAL A 245 -7.52 9.78 -10.66
N VAL A 246 -7.03 10.92 -10.15
CA VAL A 246 -6.36 11.00 -8.85
C VAL A 246 -7.37 10.70 -7.74
N VAL A 247 -7.11 9.63 -6.99
CA VAL A 247 -7.96 9.18 -5.88
C VAL A 247 -7.37 9.55 -4.52
N GLU A 248 -6.07 9.83 -4.47
CA GLU A 248 -5.37 10.19 -3.25
C GLU A 248 -4.16 11.06 -3.56
N LYS A 249 -3.87 12.02 -2.68
CA LYS A 249 -2.64 12.81 -2.65
C LYS A 249 -1.99 12.64 -1.28
N ARG A 250 -0.67 12.58 -1.24
CA ARG A 250 0.12 12.49 -0.02
C ARG A 250 1.30 13.43 -0.10
N ARG A 251 1.58 14.15 0.99
CA ARG A 251 2.88 14.81 1.16
C ARG A 251 3.68 14.05 2.20
N TYR A 252 4.92 13.83 1.86
CA TYR A 252 5.91 13.23 2.70
C TYR A 252 7.04 14.21 3.00
N VAL A 253 7.69 13.98 4.13
CA VAL A 253 9.06 14.41 4.39
C VAL A 253 9.95 13.20 4.19
N TYR A 254 10.81 13.24 3.17
CA TYR A 254 11.81 12.21 2.92
C TYR A 254 13.07 12.49 3.73
N LEU A 255 13.43 11.59 4.64
CA LEU A 255 14.61 11.70 5.48
C LEU A 255 15.82 11.12 4.73
N GLU A 256 16.68 11.98 4.19
CA GLU A 256 17.78 11.58 3.31
C GLU A 256 18.76 10.62 4.00
N GLN A 257 19.10 10.92 5.25
CA GLN A 257 20.00 10.10 6.05
C GLN A 257 19.48 8.67 6.26
N TYR A 258 18.15 8.53 6.44
CA TYR A 258 17.51 7.25 6.75
C TYR A 258 16.91 6.58 5.50
N ARG A 259 16.90 7.25 4.35
CA ARG A 259 16.26 6.78 3.09
C ARG A 259 14.81 6.34 3.28
N PHE A 260 14.04 7.16 3.99
CA PHE A 260 12.72 6.82 4.51
C PHE A 260 11.78 8.02 4.46
N ALA A 261 10.53 7.80 4.08
CA ALA A 261 9.52 8.85 3.99
C ALA A 261 8.54 8.82 5.16
N LEU A 262 8.24 9.99 5.75
CA LEU A 262 7.17 10.17 6.74
C LEU A 262 6.01 10.94 6.12
N VAL A 263 4.79 10.42 6.24
CA VAL A 263 3.58 11.12 5.78
C VAL A 263 3.30 12.29 6.71
N VAL A 264 3.16 13.50 6.16
CA VAL A 264 2.77 14.72 6.89
C VAL A 264 1.43 15.27 6.43
N HIS A 265 0.95 14.84 5.26
CA HIS A 265 -0.36 15.20 4.73
C HIS A 265 -0.92 14.06 3.88
N MET A 266 -2.24 13.87 3.93
CA MET A 266 -2.95 12.97 3.03
C MET A 266 -4.32 13.57 2.70
N GLN A 267 -4.75 13.44 1.44
CA GLN A 267 -6.06 13.89 0.99
C GLN A 267 -6.67 12.87 0.03
N ASN A 268 -7.97 12.60 0.20
CA ASN A 268 -8.78 11.87 -0.76
C ASN A 268 -10.18 12.49 -0.84
N ALA A 269 -11.09 11.87 -1.59
CA ALA A 269 -12.44 12.39 -1.80
C ALA A 269 -13.27 12.55 -0.51
N SER A 270 -12.95 11.81 0.55
CA SER A 270 -13.73 11.76 1.78
C SER A 270 -13.12 12.56 2.93
N LYS A 271 -11.79 12.81 2.90
CA LYS A 271 -11.11 13.48 3.99
C LYS A 271 -9.75 14.07 3.61
N GLU A 272 -9.28 14.95 4.48
CA GLU A 272 -7.93 15.48 4.52
C GLU A 272 -7.34 15.27 5.93
N ASP A 273 -6.15 14.69 6.01
CA ASP A 273 -5.41 14.43 7.25
C ASP A 273 -4.11 15.26 7.24
N ASN A 274 -3.91 16.05 8.28
CA ASN A 274 -2.66 16.76 8.55
C ASN A 274 -1.95 16.08 9.74
N LEU A 275 -0.71 15.65 9.56
CA LEU A 275 0.05 14.91 10.57
C LEU A 275 1.24 15.75 11.04
N GLU A 276 1.27 16.03 12.34
CA GLU A 276 2.35 16.73 13.03
C GLU A 276 3.20 15.70 13.79
N ILE A 277 4.51 15.65 13.53
CA ILE A 277 5.43 14.77 14.24
C ILE A 277 5.76 15.38 15.61
N VAL A 278 5.25 14.73 16.67
CA VAL A 278 5.43 15.17 18.05
C VAL A 278 6.72 14.61 18.64
N ASP A 279 6.97 13.33 18.41
CA ASP A 279 8.19 12.65 18.86
C ASP A 279 8.78 11.82 17.72
N PHE A 280 10.10 11.73 17.70
CA PHE A 280 10.86 10.95 16.74
C PHE A 280 12.08 10.33 17.43
N LYS A 281 12.16 9.01 17.39
CA LYS A 281 13.27 8.25 17.94
C LYS A 281 13.82 7.27 16.90
N VAL A 282 15.14 7.21 16.79
CA VAL A 282 15.86 6.26 15.95
C VAL A 282 16.75 5.36 16.82
N GLU A 283 16.78 4.07 16.49
CA GLU A 283 17.62 3.03 17.10
C GLU A 283 18.44 2.31 16.01
#